data_AF-A0A3Q9RQL0-F1
#
_entry.id   AF-A0A3Q9RQL0-F1
#
_cell.length_a   1.000
_cell.length_b   1.000
_cell.length_c   1.000
_cell.angle_alpha   90.00
_cell.angle_beta   90.00
_cell.angle_gamma   90.00
#
_symmetry.space_group_name_H-M   'P 1'
#
loop_
_entity.id
_entity.type
_entity.pdbx_description
1 polymer ?
#
loop_
_entity_poly.entity_id
_entity_poly.type
_entity_poly.pdbx_seq_one_letter_code
_entity_poly.pdbx_strand_id
1 'polypeptide(L)'
;MIELLAALAISTLLIGIVYGVFTYSVQSNNKTQSHINLRQEANLIITEMRKRHQEATANYEICYDELLANELPSKQGLLLEKVSIGKTTVNQTTCKEEIDPSQALPVQFTLTDQQNHNQFTIDTVIEGRRMNESSVSVPIVKPGVCLPNSSEIKEGDKVYSSDTELKNREVDSVAQNLYAKGTLTMKNGSMITVGCNAIFEKTVTMHNDSTLLVNGNATFKDKVEIKNGKNGGGMLIKGDAYFEDLDLKNDAKLEVRGNAHFNGEFIKPDKGSICVKGQATFKNNPPTYYEVKNVTSCGNSNGIIYVLNQKK
;
A
#
# COMPACT_ATOMS: atom_id res chain seq x y z
N MET A 1 39.24 -49.30 -1.32
CA MET A 1 39.71 -48.10 -2.05
C MET A 1 38.69 -47.60 -3.07
N ILE A 2 38.11 -48.47 -3.92
CA ILE A 2 37.08 -48.07 -4.92
C ILE A 2 35.86 -47.39 -4.27
N GLU A 3 35.39 -47.91 -3.14
CA GLU A 3 34.23 -47.37 -2.41
C GLU A 3 34.44 -45.94 -1.90
N LEU A 4 35.63 -45.65 -1.36
CA LEU A 4 36.02 -44.30 -0.93
C LEU A 4 36.05 -43.32 -2.11
N LEU A 5 36.60 -43.75 -3.25
CA LEU A 5 36.68 -42.94 -4.45
C LEU A 5 35.28 -42.62 -5.01
N ALA A 6 34.38 -43.61 -5.02
CA ALA A 6 33.00 -43.44 -5.46
C ALA A 6 32.21 -42.50 -4.54
N ALA A 7 32.36 -42.64 -3.22
CA ALA A 7 31.71 -41.74 -2.25
C ALA A 7 32.19 -40.29 -2.41
N LEU A 8 33.48 -40.09 -2.67
CA LEU A 8 34.07 -38.77 -2.88
C LEU A 8 33.56 -38.13 -4.17
N ALA A 9 33.46 -38.90 -5.26
CA ALA A 9 32.91 -38.43 -6.53
C ALA A 9 31.42 -38.05 -6.45
N ILE A 10 30.61 -38.82 -5.72
CA ILE A 10 29.19 -38.49 -5.50
C ILE A 10 29.07 -37.23 -4.63
N SER A 11 29.91 -37.11 -3.59
CA SER A 11 29.88 -35.95 -2.70
C SER A 11 30.24 -34.65 -3.44
N THR A 12 31.25 -34.66 -4.31
CA THR A 12 31.60 -33.47 -5.10
C THR A 12 30.50 -33.07 -6.07
N LEU A 13 29.83 -34.05 -6.69
CA LEU A 13 28.68 -33.79 -7.57
C LEU A 13 27.51 -33.16 -6.80
N LEU A 14 27.19 -33.67 -5.61
CA LEU A 14 26.14 -33.11 -4.76
C LEU A 14 26.47 -31.69 -4.30
N ILE A 15 27.70 -31.44 -3.86
CA ILE A 15 28.15 -30.09 -3.46
C ILE A 15 28.05 -29.12 -4.64
N GLY A 16 28.42 -29.55 -5.86
CA GLY A 16 28.31 -28.73 -7.06
C GLY A 16 26.86 -28.32 -7.36
N ILE A 17 25.91 -29.25 -7.25
CA ILE A 17 24.49 -28.96 -7.47
C ILE A 17 23.95 -27.99 -6.42
N VAL A 18 24.24 -28.23 -5.13
CA VAL A 18 23.79 -27.37 -4.03
C VAL A 18 24.34 -25.96 -4.18
N TYR A 19 25.63 -25.83 -4.52
CA TYR A 19 26.27 -24.53 -4.75
C TYR A 19 25.67 -23.81 -5.97
N GLY A 20 25.35 -24.54 -7.05
CA GLY A 20 24.68 -23.99 -8.23
C GLY A 20 23.30 -23.41 -7.90
N VAL A 21 22.47 -24.17 -7.15
CA VAL A 21 21.14 -23.69 -6.73
C VAL A 21 21.24 -22.49 -5.80
N PHE A 22 22.19 -22.52 -4.86
CA PHE A 22 22.40 -21.41 -3.92
C PHE A 22 22.81 -20.12 -4.64
N THR A 23 23.82 -20.19 -5.50
CA THR A 23 24.30 -19.02 -6.27
C THR A 23 23.22 -18.47 -7.19
N TYR A 24 22.46 -19.34 -7.86
CA TYR A 24 21.30 -18.94 -8.65
C TYR A 24 20.23 -18.23 -7.80
N SER A 25 19.92 -18.74 -6.61
CA SER A 25 18.95 -18.13 -5.70
C SER A 25 19.39 -16.74 -5.24
N VAL A 26 20.68 -16.56 -4.92
CA VAL A 26 21.23 -15.25 -4.53
C VAL A 26 21.14 -14.27 -5.69
N GLN A 27 21.53 -14.67 -6.90
CA GLN A 27 21.46 -13.82 -8.09
C GLN A 27 20.01 -13.42 -8.42
N SER A 28 19.07 -14.37 -8.34
CA SER A 28 17.64 -14.11 -8.55
C SER A 28 17.07 -13.15 -7.51
N ASN A 29 17.49 -13.27 -6.24
CA ASN A 29 17.07 -12.37 -5.18
C ASN A 29 17.61 -10.95 -5.44
N ASN A 30 18.88 -10.80 -5.78
CA ASN A 30 19.47 -9.49 -6.11
C ASN A 30 18.76 -8.82 -7.28
N LYS A 31 18.45 -9.58 -8.34
CA LYS A 31 17.68 -9.07 -9.48
C LYS A 31 16.27 -8.61 -9.07
N THR A 32 15.61 -9.37 -8.21
CA THR A 32 14.26 -9.04 -7.72
C THR A 32 14.28 -7.78 -6.87
N GLN A 33 15.24 -7.67 -5.95
CA GLN A 33 15.40 -6.47 -5.09
C GLN A 33 15.69 -5.23 -5.93
N SER A 34 16.60 -5.34 -6.90
CA SER A 34 16.90 -4.26 -7.85
C SER A 34 15.64 -3.78 -8.58
N HIS A 35 14.80 -4.70 -9.09
CA HIS A 35 13.52 -4.34 -9.72
C HIS A 35 12.54 -3.62 -8.77
N ILE A 36 12.46 -4.06 -7.52
CA ILE A 36 11.59 -3.43 -6.51
C ILE A 36 12.07 -2.00 -6.24
N ASN A 37 13.37 -1.82 -6.03
CA ASN A 37 13.96 -0.51 -5.75
C ASN A 37 13.74 0.45 -6.92
N LEU A 38 14.03 0.01 -8.16
CA LEU A 38 13.81 0.81 -9.37
C LEU A 38 12.36 1.28 -9.50
N ARG A 39 11.38 0.41 -9.18
CA ARG A 39 9.96 0.76 -9.24
C ARG A 39 9.55 1.74 -8.14
N GLN A 40 10.06 1.56 -6.93
CA GLN A 40 9.79 2.48 -5.82
C GLN A 40 10.33 3.88 -6.13
N GLU A 41 11.55 3.95 -6.64
CA GLU A 41 12.19 5.21 -6.98
C GLU A 41 11.49 5.92 -8.13
N ALA A 42 11.14 5.19 -9.19
CA ALA A 42 10.37 5.75 -10.31
C ALA A 42 9.02 6.32 -9.86
N ASN A 43 8.32 5.63 -8.95
CA ASN A 43 7.05 6.13 -8.40
C ASN A 43 7.25 7.39 -7.55
N LEU A 44 8.36 7.48 -6.81
CA LEU A 44 8.70 8.66 -6.04
C LEU A 44 8.96 9.86 -6.96
N ILE A 45 9.78 9.68 -8.00
CA ILE A 45 10.07 10.70 -9.02
C ILE A 45 8.78 11.22 -9.65
N ILE A 46 7.89 10.33 -10.11
CA ILE A 46 6.60 10.73 -10.70
C ILE A 46 5.71 11.48 -9.70
N THR A 47 5.70 11.06 -8.44
CA THR A 47 4.90 11.72 -7.40
C THR A 47 5.37 13.14 -7.15
N GLU A 48 6.69 13.34 -7.07
CA GLU A 48 7.30 14.66 -6.90
C GLU A 48 7.07 15.55 -8.13
N MET A 49 7.25 15.00 -9.34
CA MET A 49 6.95 15.73 -10.58
C MET A 49 5.48 16.16 -10.65
N ARG A 50 4.55 15.26 -10.29
CA ARG A 50 3.11 15.56 -10.25
C ARG A 50 2.82 16.68 -9.26
N LYS A 51 3.38 16.59 -8.06
CA LYS A 51 3.20 17.60 -7.02
C LYS A 51 3.64 18.98 -7.52
N ARG A 52 4.85 19.09 -8.07
CA ARG A 52 5.36 20.34 -8.62
C ARG A 52 4.49 20.88 -9.76
N HIS A 53 4.09 20.01 -10.69
CA HIS A 53 3.23 20.40 -11.81
C HIS A 53 1.86 20.92 -11.36
N GLN A 54 1.27 20.33 -10.33
CA GLN A 54 -0.04 20.73 -9.80
C GLN A 54 0.03 21.97 -8.90
N GLU A 55 1.12 22.14 -8.13
CA GLU A 55 1.29 23.26 -7.20
C GLU A 55 1.79 24.54 -7.91
N ALA A 56 2.49 24.43 -9.05
CA ALA A 56 3.02 25.56 -9.81
C ALA A 56 1.90 26.52 -10.26
N THR A 57 2.05 27.81 -9.93
CA THR A 57 1.13 28.90 -10.29
C THR A 57 1.54 29.65 -11.56
N ALA A 58 2.77 29.44 -12.00
CA ALA A 58 3.35 30.00 -13.20
C ALA A 58 4.15 28.91 -13.93
N ASN A 59 4.60 29.22 -15.14
CA ASN A 59 5.52 28.35 -15.86
C ASN A 59 6.75 28.07 -15.01
N TYR A 60 7.19 26.81 -15.00
CA TYR A 60 8.30 26.35 -14.17
C TYR A 60 9.26 25.50 -15.01
N GLU A 61 10.43 25.22 -14.43
CA GLU A 61 11.43 24.36 -15.05
C GLU A 61 11.60 23.06 -14.28
N ILE A 62 11.99 22.00 -14.99
CA ILE A 62 12.42 20.74 -14.39
C ILE A 62 13.82 20.43 -14.90
N CYS A 63 14.77 20.37 -13.97
CA CYS A 63 16.15 19.99 -14.23
C CYS A 63 16.40 18.54 -13.84
N TYR A 64 17.31 17.88 -14.55
CA TYR A 64 17.71 16.50 -14.27
C TYR A 64 18.22 16.31 -12.84
N ASP A 65 19.04 17.23 -12.35
CA ASP A 65 19.63 17.15 -11.01
C ASP A 65 18.57 17.21 -9.92
N GLU A 66 17.51 17.98 -10.10
CA GLU A 66 16.42 18.10 -9.12
C GLU A 66 15.54 16.85 -9.03
N LEU A 67 15.48 16.05 -10.10
CA LEU A 67 14.80 14.75 -10.09
C LEU A 67 15.57 13.74 -9.22
N LEU A 68 16.85 14.01 -8.94
CA LEU A 68 17.75 13.13 -8.18
C LEU A 68 18.29 13.76 -6.88
N ALA A 69 18.06 15.05 -6.65
CA ALA A 69 18.74 15.86 -5.62
C ALA A 69 18.30 15.58 -4.18
N ASN A 70 17.22 14.84 -3.95
CA ASN A 70 16.82 14.44 -2.60
C ASN A 70 17.65 13.23 -2.11
N GLU A 71 18.99 13.34 -2.00
CA GLU A 71 19.94 12.43 -1.28
C GLU A 71 19.80 10.89 -1.41
N LEU A 72 18.84 10.37 -2.16
CA LEU A 72 18.33 9.00 -2.10
C LEU A 72 18.75 8.18 -3.33
N PRO A 73 18.67 8.67 -4.58
CA PRO A 73 19.01 7.85 -5.74
C PRO A 73 20.52 7.72 -6.00
N SER A 74 21.31 8.75 -5.68
CA SER A 74 22.76 8.75 -5.95
C SER A 74 23.58 7.88 -4.98
N LYS A 75 23.05 7.55 -3.79
CA LYS A 75 23.69 6.60 -2.85
C LYS A 75 23.55 5.13 -3.26
N GLN A 76 22.71 4.82 -4.24
CA GLN A 76 22.31 3.44 -4.56
C GLN A 76 22.80 2.96 -5.95
N GLY A 77 23.63 3.74 -6.65
CA GLY A 77 24.14 3.37 -7.97
C GLY A 77 23.06 3.35 -9.06
N LEU A 78 22.03 4.18 -8.92
CA LEU A 78 20.98 4.33 -9.92
C LEU A 78 21.35 5.42 -10.92
N LEU A 79 21.16 5.13 -12.21
CA LEU A 79 21.34 6.07 -13.31
C LEU A 79 20.00 6.33 -14.00
N LEU A 80 19.75 7.58 -14.36
CA LEU A 80 18.59 7.98 -15.14
C LEU A 80 19.08 8.21 -16.57
N GLU A 81 18.86 7.24 -17.47
CA GLU A 81 19.52 7.23 -18.80
C GLU A 81 18.79 8.08 -19.84
N LYS A 82 17.47 8.12 -19.78
CA LYS A 82 16.63 8.80 -20.76
C LYS A 82 15.52 9.48 -19.99
N VAL A 83 15.44 10.79 -20.06
CA VAL A 83 14.31 11.56 -19.53
C VAL A 83 13.73 12.36 -20.67
N SER A 84 12.46 12.16 -20.96
CA SER A 84 11.70 12.93 -21.92
C SER A 84 10.53 13.58 -21.19
N ILE A 85 10.46 14.90 -21.28
CA ILE A 85 9.39 15.72 -20.72
C ILE A 85 8.77 16.47 -21.89
N GLY A 86 7.52 16.17 -22.22
CA GLY A 86 6.91 16.69 -23.44
C GLY A 86 7.53 16.04 -24.68
N LYS A 87 8.10 16.88 -25.55
CA LYS A 87 8.88 16.48 -26.74
C LYS A 87 10.38 16.71 -26.55
N THR A 88 10.80 17.14 -25.36
CA THR A 88 12.18 17.52 -25.08
C THR A 88 12.86 16.42 -24.28
N THR A 89 14.03 16.00 -24.72
CA THR A 89 14.90 15.12 -23.94
C THR A 89 15.71 15.97 -22.97
N VAL A 90 15.59 15.67 -21.68
CA VAL A 90 16.30 16.31 -20.58
C VAL A 90 17.51 15.44 -20.24
N ASN A 91 18.69 16.05 -20.16
CA ASN A 91 19.95 15.41 -19.78
C ASN A 91 20.55 16.11 -18.56
N GLN A 92 21.71 15.63 -18.08
CA GLN A 92 22.39 16.19 -16.89
C GLN A 92 22.66 17.70 -16.96
N THR A 93 22.70 18.30 -18.15
CA THR A 93 23.02 19.73 -18.33
C THR A 93 21.89 20.55 -18.91
N THR A 94 20.73 19.94 -19.20
CA THR A 94 19.60 20.61 -19.84
C THR A 94 18.38 20.51 -18.96
N CYS A 95 17.76 21.65 -18.69
CA CYS A 95 16.48 21.72 -18.02
C CYS A 95 15.38 21.87 -19.06
N LYS A 96 14.19 21.34 -18.76
CA LYS A 96 13.00 21.69 -19.53
C LYS A 96 12.42 22.96 -18.92
N GLU A 97 12.61 24.07 -19.62
CA GLU A 97 12.07 25.38 -19.25
C GLU A 97 10.63 25.56 -19.77
N GLU A 98 9.94 26.55 -19.20
CA GLU A 98 8.61 27.01 -19.60
C GLU A 98 7.52 25.92 -19.63
N ILE A 99 7.51 25.03 -18.63
CA ILE A 99 6.44 24.03 -18.50
C ILE A 99 5.17 24.73 -18.03
N ASP A 100 4.14 24.76 -18.88
CA ASP A 100 2.81 25.27 -18.55
C ASP A 100 2.10 24.28 -17.60
N PRO A 101 1.81 24.66 -16.35
CA PRO A 101 1.17 23.77 -15.39
C PRO A 101 -0.29 23.46 -15.76
N SER A 102 -0.92 24.20 -16.68
CA SER A 102 -2.31 23.97 -17.08
C SER A 102 -2.46 22.85 -18.12
N GLN A 103 -1.38 22.47 -18.81
CA GLN A 103 -1.41 21.45 -19.85
C GLN A 103 -0.94 20.10 -19.33
N ALA A 104 -1.50 19.01 -19.89
CA ALA A 104 -1.03 17.67 -19.57
C ALA A 104 0.44 17.49 -19.98
N LEU A 105 1.25 16.98 -19.06
CA LEU A 105 2.69 16.81 -19.21
C LEU A 105 3.02 15.33 -19.43
N PRO A 106 3.31 14.88 -20.66
CA PRO A 106 3.80 13.53 -20.89
C PRO A 106 5.23 13.43 -20.37
N VAL A 107 5.48 12.39 -19.58
CA VAL A 107 6.77 12.11 -18.94
C VAL A 107 7.14 10.67 -19.24
N GLN A 108 8.33 10.49 -19.82
CA GLN A 108 8.91 9.19 -20.05
C GLN A 108 10.33 9.18 -19.49
N PHE A 109 10.67 8.19 -18.66
CA PHE A 109 12.06 8.01 -18.28
C PHE A 109 12.44 6.55 -18.00
N THR A 110 13.74 6.26 -18.11
CA THR A 110 14.30 4.95 -17.77
C THR A 110 15.33 5.09 -16.65
N LEU A 111 15.10 4.35 -15.56
CA LEU A 111 16.07 4.12 -14.50
C LEU A 111 16.84 2.83 -14.75
N THR A 112 18.15 2.87 -14.57
CA THR A 112 19.05 1.72 -14.69
C THR A 112 19.83 1.53 -13.39
N ASP A 113 19.89 0.30 -12.89
CA ASP A 113 20.78 -0.08 -11.80
C ASP A 113 22.17 -0.43 -12.35
N GLN A 114 23.20 0.32 -11.92
CA GLN A 114 24.58 0.10 -12.36
C GLN A 114 25.13 -1.27 -12.01
N GLN A 115 24.66 -1.90 -10.93
CA GLN A 115 25.20 -3.15 -10.43
C GLN A 115 24.65 -4.36 -11.19
N ASN A 116 23.37 -4.32 -11.55
CA ASN A 116 22.66 -5.46 -12.11
C ASN A 116 22.21 -5.26 -13.56
N HIS A 117 22.45 -4.08 -14.14
CA HIS A 117 21.97 -3.67 -15.47
C HIS A 117 20.45 -3.85 -15.65
N ASN A 118 19.70 -3.88 -14.55
CA ASN A 118 18.25 -3.90 -14.63
C ASN A 118 17.76 -2.51 -14.96
N GLN A 119 16.73 -2.45 -15.80
CA GLN A 119 16.12 -1.19 -16.22
C GLN A 119 14.64 -1.18 -15.91
N PHE A 120 14.12 0.01 -15.63
CA PHE A 120 12.70 0.23 -15.41
C PHE A 120 12.28 1.51 -16.11
N THR A 121 11.31 1.39 -17.02
CA THR A 121 10.81 2.50 -17.82
C THR A 121 9.41 2.90 -17.35
N ILE A 122 9.24 4.19 -17.09
CA ILE A 122 7.94 4.83 -16.91
C ILE A 122 7.57 5.56 -18.18
N ASP A 123 6.32 5.42 -18.58
CA ASP A 123 5.66 6.20 -19.62
C ASP A 123 4.28 6.59 -19.08
N THR A 124 4.09 7.87 -18.79
CA THR A 124 2.87 8.36 -18.17
C THR A 124 2.57 9.79 -18.60
N VAL A 125 1.33 10.21 -18.40
CA VAL A 125 0.92 11.61 -18.55
C VAL A 125 0.53 12.14 -17.18
N ILE A 126 1.11 13.27 -16.79
CA ILE A 126 0.72 14.03 -15.60
C ILE A 126 -0.37 15.01 -16.04
N GLU A 127 -1.54 14.95 -15.41
CA GLU A 127 -2.64 15.85 -15.73
C GLU A 127 -2.29 17.29 -15.40
N GLY A 128 -2.67 18.20 -16.31
CA GLY A 128 -2.55 19.64 -16.09
C GLY A 128 -3.44 20.11 -14.94
N ARG A 129 -3.04 21.21 -14.34
CA ARG A 129 -3.77 21.95 -13.31
C ARG A 129 -5.11 22.42 -13.87
N ARG A 130 -6.20 21.96 -13.27
CA ARG A 130 -7.56 22.39 -13.63
C ARG A 130 -7.77 23.85 -13.18
N MET A 131 -7.63 24.78 -14.12
CA MET A 131 -8.14 26.15 -13.97
C MET A 131 -9.62 26.14 -14.38
N ASN A 132 -10.53 26.46 -13.46
CA ASN A 132 -11.98 26.52 -13.68
C ASN A 132 -12.74 25.18 -13.78
N GLU A 133 -12.48 24.24 -12.89
CA GLU A 133 -13.64 23.80 -12.11
C GLU A 133 -13.84 24.92 -11.08
N SER A 134 -14.95 25.67 -11.17
CA SER A 134 -15.49 26.29 -9.95
C SER A 134 -15.33 25.23 -8.90
N SER A 135 -14.49 25.48 -7.91
CA SER A 135 -14.28 24.52 -6.86
C SER A 135 -15.67 24.20 -6.33
N VAL A 136 -16.22 23.04 -6.72
CA VAL A 136 -16.76 22.18 -5.70
C VAL A 136 -15.54 21.99 -4.84
N SER A 137 -15.39 22.88 -3.86
CA SER A 137 -14.47 22.65 -2.77
C SER A 137 -15.00 21.35 -2.22
N VAL A 138 -14.42 20.23 -2.65
CA VAL A 138 -14.16 19.17 -1.72
C VAL A 138 -13.07 19.82 -0.89
N PRO A 139 -13.39 20.42 0.27
CA PRO A 139 -12.38 21.06 1.07
C PRO A 139 -11.30 20.01 1.28
N ILE A 140 -10.08 20.28 0.79
CA ILE A 140 -8.91 19.60 1.32
C ILE A 140 -8.78 20.16 2.73
N VAL A 141 -9.59 19.63 3.63
CA VAL A 141 -9.49 19.87 5.05
C VAL A 141 -8.13 19.31 5.40
N LYS A 142 -7.17 20.20 5.68
CA LYS A 142 -5.96 19.87 6.46
C LYS A 142 -6.40 18.83 7.49
N PRO A 143 -5.77 17.63 7.57
CA PRO A 143 -6.28 16.53 8.39
C PRO A 143 -6.73 17.12 9.72
N GLY A 144 -8.04 17.14 9.91
CA GLY A 144 -8.60 17.77 11.08
C GLY A 144 -7.94 17.10 12.26
N VAL A 145 -7.60 17.88 13.28
CA VAL A 145 -7.32 17.29 14.58
C VAL A 145 -8.43 16.29 14.82
N CYS A 146 -8.12 14.99 14.88
CA CYS A 146 -9.12 13.94 14.96
C CYS A 146 -9.90 14.20 16.24
N LEU A 147 -11.07 14.83 16.12
CA LEU A 147 -11.89 15.13 17.27
C LEU A 147 -12.42 13.78 17.77
N PRO A 148 -12.36 13.51 19.09
CA PRO A 148 -12.88 12.28 19.65
C PRO A 148 -14.36 12.13 19.27
N ASN A 149 -14.79 10.89 19.03
CA ASN A 149 -16.14 10.50 18.63
C ASN A 149 -17.22 11.35 19.34
N SER A 150 -17.67 12.43 18.69
CA SER A 150 -18.92 13.09 19.05
C SER A 150 -20.04 12.41 18.28
N SER A 151 -21.18 12.21 18.94
CA SER A 151 -22.40 11.70 18.32
C SER A 151 -22.99 12.65 17.27
N GLU A 152 -22.50 13.89 17.21
CA GLU A 152 -22.88 14.89 16.21
C GLU A 152 -21.99 14.81 14.98
N ILE A 153 -22.62 14.64 13.81
CA ILE A 153 -22.01 14.72 12.48
C ILE A 153 -21.60 16.17 12.24
N LYS A 154 -20.32 16.41 11.95
CA LYS A 154 -19.75 17.74 11.73
C LYS A 154 -19.46 17.98 10.25
N GLU A 155 -19.23 19.24 9.91
CA GLU A 155 -18.75 19.62 8.60
C GLU A 155 -17.43 18.87 8.27
N GLY A 156 -17.40 18.21 7.11
CA GLY A 156 -16.27 17.38 6.66
C GLY A 156 -16.40 15.88 6.98
N ASP A 157 -17.37 15.49 7.83
CA ASP A 157 -17.73 14.08 7.97
C ASP A 157 -18.51 13.60 6.73
N LYS A 158 -18.31 12.33 6.36
CA LYS A 158 -19.05 11.70 5.28
C LYS A 158 -20.04 10.68 5.82
N VAL A 159 -21.26 10.71 5.32
CA VAL A 159 -22.32 9.78 5.72
C VAL A 159 -22.82 8.98 4.52
N TYR A 160 -22.66 7.67 4.55
CA TYR A 160 -23.38 6.77 3.64
C TYR A 160 -24.71 6.40 4.29
N SER A 161 -25.77 7.12 3.92
CA SER A 161 -27.10 6.92 4.51
C SER A 161 -27.81 5.66 3.99
N SER A 162 -27.34 5.10 2.88
CA SER A 162 -27.85 3.90 2.22
C SER A 162 -26.72 2.96 1.85
N ASP A 163 -27.08 1.80 1.32
CA ASP A 163 -26.12 0.86 0.74
C ASP A 163 -25.25 1.57 -0.31
N THR A 164 -23.94 1.35 -0.19
CA THR A 164 -22.92 2.01 -1.00
C THR A 164 -22.02 0.95 -1.60
N GLU A 165 -21.82 1.03 -2.92
CA GLU A 165 -20.99 0.09 -3.65
C GLU A 165 -19.95 0.85 -4.47
N LEU A 166 -18.68 0.53 -4.25
CA LEU A 166 -17.56 1.01 -5.07
C LEU A 166 -17.04 -0.13 -5.95
N LYS A 167 -16.81 0.16 -7.23
CA LYS A 167 -16.35 -0.80 -8.23
C LYS A 167 -15.16 -0.27 -9.02
N ASN A 168 -14.48 -1.17 -9.72
CA ASN A 168 -13.58 -0.85 -10.83
C ASN A 168 -12.57 0.27 -10.53
N ARG A 169 -11.88 0.16 -9.39
CA ARG A 169 -10.88 1.13 -8.92
C ARG A 169 -11.42 2.53 -8.60
N GLU A 170 -12.71 2.67 -8.35
CA GLU A 170 -13.26 3.89 -7.76
C GLU A 170 -12.56 4.22 -6.44
N VAL A 171 -12.29 5.50 -6.24
CA VAL A 171 -11.57 6.02 -5.08
C VAL A 171 -12.46 7.02 -4.37
N ASP A 172 -12.57 6.86 -3.05
CA ASP A 172 -13.24 7.82 -2.19
C ASP A 172 -12.30 8.27 -1.06
N SER A 173 -12.30 9.58 -0.81
CA SER A 173 -11.48 10.21 0.21
C SER A 173 -12.39 10.98 1.17
N VAL A 174 -12.44 10.53 2.41
CA VAL A 174 -13.18 11.15 3.51
C VAL A 174 -12.19 11.92 4.37
N ALA A 175 -12.31 13.25 4.41
CA ALA A 175 -11.33 14.08 5.09
C ALA A 175 -11.37 13.92 6.64
N GLN A 176 -12.55 13.71 7.20
CA GLN A 176 -12.77 13.56 8.65
C GLN A 176 -13.28 12.14 8.98
N ASN A 177 -14.43 12.02 9.64
CA ASN A 177 -15.01 10.75 10.01
C ASN A 177 -15.94 10.19 8.92
N LEU A 178 -15.98 8.87 8.80
CA LEU A 178 -16.93 8.16 7.95
C LEU A 178 -18.00 7.47 8.80
N TYR A 179 -19.27 7.73 8.50
CA TYR A 179 -20.42 7.04 9.09
C TYR A 179 -21.18 6.29 7.99
N ALA A 180 -21.00 4.98 7.90
CA ALA A 180 -21.73 4.13 6.98
C ALA A 180 -22.93 3.47 7.69
N LYS A 181 -24.13 4.01 7.44
CA LYS A 181 -25.39 3.49 7.99
C LYS A 181 -25.94 2.33 7.18
N GLY A 182 -25.70 2.32 5.88
CA GLY A 182 -25.99 1.19 4.99
C GLY A 182 -24.81 0.23 4.86
N THR A 183 -25.01 -0.84 4.09
CA THR A 183 -23.93 -1.77 3.76
C THR A 183 -22.87 -1.08 2.90
N LEU A 184 -21.61 -1.47 3.06
CA LEU A 184 -20.51 -1.01 2.22
C LEU A 184 -19.93 -2.18 1.45
N THR A 185 -19.97 -2.12 0.12
CA THR A 185 -19.37 -3.12 -0.77
C THR A 185 -18.26 -2.48 -1.61
N MET A 186 -17.05 -3.04 -1.55
CA MET A 186 -15.87 -2.57 -2.29
C MET A 186 -15.38 -3.69 -3.21
N LYS A 187 -15.20 -3.40 -4.50
CA LYS A 187 -14.85 -4.38 -5.53
C LYS A 187 -13.76 -3.88 -6.48
N ASN A 188 -12.95 -4.81 -6.97
CA ASN A 188 -12.05 -4.63 -8.12
C ASN A 188 -11.07 -3.46 -7.93
N GLY A 189 -10.28 -3.49 -6.85
CA GLY A 189 -9.26 -2.49 -6.57
C GLY A 189 -9.79 -1.13 -6.13
N SER A 190 -11.07 -1.01 -5.78
CA SER A 190 -11.64 0.22 -5.22
C SER A 190 -10.99 0.59 -3.89
N MET A 191 -10.91 1.89 -3.60
CA MET A 191 -10.23 2.40 -2.41
C MET A 191 -11.08 3.39 -1.63
N ILE A 192 -11.08 3.27 -0.31
CA ILE A 192 -11.59 4.31 0.59
C ILE A 192 -10.47 4.69 1.56
N THR A 193 -10.21 6.00 1.66
CA THR A 193 -9.32 6.56 2.70
C THR A 193 -10.14 7.45 3.63
N VAL A 194 -10.07 7.17 4.94
CA VAL A 194 -10.72 7.94 5.99
C VAL A 194 -9.66 8.68 6.81
N GLY A 195 -9.77 10.00 6.88
CA GLY A 195 -8.83 10.88 7.55
C GLY A 195 -8.83 10.74 9.08
N CYS A 196 -9.99 10.42 9.66
CA CYS A 196 -10.16 10.21 11.10
C CYS A 196 -10.78 8.84 11.39
N ASN A 197 -11.91 8.80 12.10
CA ASN A 197 -12.54 7.57 12.56
C ASN A 197 -13.58 7.07 11.56
N ALA A 198 -13.86 5.77 11.57
CA ALA A 198 -14.89 5.16 10.74
C ALA A 198 -15.85 4.32 11.58
N ILE A 199 -17.16 4.51 11.39
CA ILE A 199 -18.20 3.69 11.99
C ILE A 199 -19.03 3.07 10.88
N PHE A 200 -19.13 1.74 10.91
CA PHE A 200 -19.93 0.94 9.99
C PHE A 200 -21.04 0.26 10.79
N GLU A 201 -22.28 0.64 10.53
CA GLU A 201 -23.45 0.10 11.25
C GLU A 201 -23.97 -1.21 10.65
N LYS A 202 -23.60 -1.49 9.40
CA LYS A 202 -23.98 -2.67 8.64
C LYS A 202 -22.75 -3.32 8.02
N THR A 203 -23.00 -4.46 7.40
CA THR A 203 -21.98 -5.30 6.79
C THR A 203 -21.03 -4.53 5.86
N VAL A 204 -19.73 -4.80 6.01
CA VAL A 204 -18.66 -4.34 5.12
C VAL A 204 -18.12 -5.51 4.34
N THR A 205 -18.14 -5.43 3.01
CA THR A 205 -17.65 -6.48 2.12
C THR A 205 -16.58 -5.92 1.18
N MET A 206 -15.40 -6.54 1.19
CA MET A 206 -14.24 -6.14 0.39
C MET A 206 -13.80 -7.30 -0.51
N HIS A 207 -13.68 -7.04 -1.82
CA HIS A 207 -13.35 -8.03 -2.83
C HIS A 207 -12.29 -7.54 -3.82
N ASN A 208 -11.48 -8.49 -4.31
CA ASN A 208 -10.60 -8.34 -5.47
C ASN A 208 -9.67 -7.13 -5.31
N ASP A 209 -8.77 -7.22 -4.34
CA ASP A 209 -7.73 -6.23 -4.06
C ASP A 209 -8.23 -4.82 -3.68
N SER A 210 -9.46 -4.69 -3.20
CA SER A 210 -9.97 -3.42 -2.64
C SER A 210 -9.26 -3.03 -1.35
N THR A 211 -9.13 -1.72 -1.10
CA THR A 211 -8.37 -1.18 0.05
C THR A 211 -9.21 -0.23 0.89
N LEU A 212 -9.29 -0.49 2.20
CA LEU A 212 -9.87 0.43 3.18
C LEU A 212 -8.76 0.90 4.13
N LEU A 213 -8.49 2.20 4.13
CA LEU A 213 -7.53 2.86 5.01
C LEU A 213 -8.27 3.77 5.99
N VAL A 214 -8.11 3.53 7.29
CA VAL A 214 -8.64 4.39 8.35
C VAL A 214 -7.48 4.93 9.17
N ASN A 215 -7.29 6.24 9.17
CA ASN A 215 -6.16 6.89 9.88
C ASN A 215 -6.40 7.01 11.40
N GLY A 216 -7.65 6.98 11.86
CA GLY A 216 -8.04 6.92 13.27
C GLY A 216 -8.53 5.54 13.67
N ASN A 217 -9.58 5.52 14.51
CA ASN A 217 -10.21 4.30 15.02
C ASN A 217 -11.31 3.80 14.08
N ALA A 218 -11.58 2.49 14.08
CA ALA A 218 -12.67 1.92 13.31
C ALA A 218 -13.60 1.06 14.19
N THR A 219 -14.90 1.22 14.02
CA THR A 219 -15.93 0.41 14.69
C THR A 219 -16.83 -0.24 13.65
N PHE A 220 -16.88 -1.56 13.66
CA PHE A 220 -17.74 -2.38 12.80
C PHE A 220 -18.78 -3.06 13.69
N LYS A 221 -20.02 -2.55 13.64
CA LYS A 221 -21.14 -3.03 14.48
C LYS A 221 -21.81 -4.30 13.94
N ASP A 222 -21.36 -4.79 12.79
CA ASP A 222 -21.89 -5.93 12.05
C ASP A 222 -20.73 -6.64 11.35
N LYS A 223 -21.02 -7.63 10.51
CA LYS A 223 -20.04 -8.47 9.84
C LYS A 223 -19.08 -7.70 8.92
N VAL A 224 -17.79 -8.01 9.02
CA VAL A 224 -16.75 -7.63 8.07
C VAL A 224 -16.31 -8.86 7.27
N GLU A 225 -16.38 -8.79 5.95
CA GLU A 225 -15.90 -9.84 5.06
C GLU A 225 -14.86 -9.31 4.07
N ILE A 226 -13.64 -9.85 4.10
CA ILE A 226 -12.56 -9.48 3.18
C ILE A 226 -12.14 -10.72 2.38
N LYS A 227 -12.18 -10.60 1.05
CA LYS A 227 -11.91 -11.69 0.11
C LYS A 227 -10.94 -11.25 -0.99
N ASN A 228 -10.06 -12.17 -1.40
CA ASN A 228 -9.21 -12.05 -2.59
C ASN A 228 -8.22 -10.86 -2.51
N GLY A 229 -7.26 -10.92 -1.58
CA GLY A 229 -6.26 -9.86 -1.31
C GLY A 229 -4.87 -10.07 -1.93
N LYS A 230 -4.77 -10.88 -3.00
CA LYS A 230 -3.48 -11.37 -3.53
C LYS A 230 -2.50 -10.28 -3.93
N ASN A 231 -2.98 -9.14 -4.43
CA ASN A 231 -2.14 -8.06 -4.97
C ASN A 231 -2.00 -6.87 -4.01
N GLY A 232 -2.24 -7.07 -2.71
CA GLY A 232 -2.00 -6.06 -1.69
C GLY A 232 -3.23 -5.26 -1.26
N GLY A 233 -4.42 -5.61 -1.75
CA GLY A 233 -5.66 -5.12 -1.15
C GLY A 233 -5.88 -5.69 0.26
N GLY A 234 -6.58 -4.92 1.08
CA GLY A 234 -6.79 -5.25 2.49
C GLY A 234 -7.29 -4.06 3.29
N MET A 235 -7.38 -4.26 4.60
CA MET A 235 -7.83 -3.24 5.53
C MET A 235 -6.67 -2.81 6.43
N LEU A 236 -6.41 -1.50 6.50
CA LEU A 236 -5.42 -0.90 7.39
C LEU A 236 -6.10 0.13 8.30
N ILE A 237 -6.02 -0.11 9.60
CA ILE A 237 -6.53 0.78 10.65
C ILE A 237 -5.33 1.24 11.48
N LYS A 238 -5.07 2.55 11.53
CA LYS A 238 -3.92 3.10 12.24
C LYS A 238 -4.17 3.29 13.75
N GLY A 239 -5.43 3.48 14.15
CA GLY A 239 -5.85 3.52 15.55
C GLY A 239 -6.33 2.16 16.05
N ASP A 240 -7.30 2.21 16.96
CA ASP A 240 -7.96 1.05 17.54
C ASP A 240 -9.11 0.53 16.64
N ALA A 241 -9.36 -0.77 16.69
CA ALA A 241 -10.39 -1.41 15.89
C ALA A 241 -11.32 -2.26 16.76
N TYR A 242 -12.63 -2.16 16.51
CA TYR A 242 -13.67 -2.93 17.17
C TYR A 242 -14.47 -3.69 16.12
N PHE A 243 -14.45 -5.02 16.19
CA PHE A 243 -15.15 -5.90 15.27
C PHE A 243 -16.19 -6.71 16.04
N GLU A 244 -17.44 -6.70 15.56
CA GLU A 244 -18.41 -7.74 15.94
C GLU A 244 -18.01 -9.04 15.24
N ASP A 245 -18.30 -9.24 13.96
CA ASP A 245 -17.88 -10.45 13.24
C ASP A 245 -16.81 -10.15 12.19
N LEU A 246 -15.84 -11.07 12.02
CA LEU A 246 -14.76 -10.93 11.05
C LEU A 246 -14.52 -12.23 10.27
N ASP A 247 -14.54 -12.11 8.95
CA ASP A 247 -14.37 -13.20 7.98
C ASP A 247 -13.30 -12.82 6.94
N LEU A 248 -12.15 -13.50 6.98
CA LEU A 248 -11.02 -13.26 6.08
C LEU A 248 -10.78 -14.49 5.20
N LYS A 249 -10.85 -14.33 3.88
CA LYS A 249 -10.67 -15.42 2.92
C LYS A 249 -9.70 -15.05 1.80
N ASN A 250 -9.11 -16.06 1.17
CA ASN A 250 -8.33 -15.93 -0.07
C ASN A 250 -7.25 -14.85 -0.04
N ASP A 251 -6.28 -15.00 0.87
CA ASP A 251 -5.11 -14.14 1.03
C ASP A 251 -5.45 -12.71 1.48
N ALA A 252 -6.61 -12.53 2.12
CA ALA A 252 -7.03 -11.24 2.70
C ALA A 252 -6.09 -10.79 3.84
N LYS A 253 -5.88 -9.48 3.94
CA LYS A 253 -4.99 -8.87 4.94
C LYS A 253 -5.73 -7.85 5.77
N LEU A 254 -5.56 -7.95 7.09
CA LEU A 254 -5.99 -6.94 8.06
C LEU A 254 -4.78 -6.51 8.91
N GLU A 255 -4.49 -5.21 8.91
CA GLU A 255 -3.51 -4.60 9.82
C GLU A 255 -4.22 -3.58 10.73
N VAL A 256 -4.03 -3.74 12.03
CA VAL A 256 -4.45 -2.79 13.07
C VAL A 256 -3.20 -2.35 13.83
N ARG A 257 -2.89 -1.05 13.81
CA ARG A 257 -1.71 -0.52 14.50
C ARG A 257 -1.95 -0.21 15.98
N GLY A 258 -3.19 0.09 16.36
CA GLY A 258 -3.60 0.19 17.76
C GLY A 258 -4.03 -1.17 18.34
N ASN A 259 -4.98 -1.12 19.25
CA ASN A 259 -5.63 -2.29 19.86
C ASN A 259 -6.73 -2.83 18.94
N ALA A 260 -6.95 -4.14 18.99
CA ALA A 260 -8.04 -4.80 18.29
C ALA A 260 -8.94 -5.53 19.31
N HIS A 261 -10.24 -5.25 19.23
CA HIS A 261 -11.27 -5.88 20.03
C HIS A 261 -12.17 -6.71 19.11
N PHE A 262 -12.26 -8.00 19.37
CA PHE A 262 -13.05 -8.93 18.57
C PHE A 262 -14.15 -9.54 19.44
N ASN A 263 -15.39 -9.11 19.19
CA ASN A 263 -16.54 -9.37 20.07
C ASN A 263 -17.39 -10.56 19.64
N GLY A 264 -17.43 -10.88 18.35
CA GLY A 264 -18.28 -11.91 17.76
C GLY A 264 -17.49 -13.10 17.22
N GLU A 265 -18.03 -13.72 16.17
CA GLU A 265 -17.50 -14.95 15.61
C GLU A 265 -16.37 -14.69 14.60
N PHE A 266 -15.35 -15.52 14.72
CA PHE A 266 -14.27 -15.62 13.73
C PHE A 266 -14.53 -16.79 12.81
N ILE A 267 -14.76 -16.52 11.52
CA ILE A 267 -14.88 -17.59 10.54
C ILE A 267 -13.47 -18.04 10.13
N LYS A 268 -13.27 -19.37 10.03
CA LYS A 268 -11.99 -19.98 9.65
C LYS A 268 -11.43 -19.36 8.36
N PRO A 269 -10.20 -18.80 8.39
CA PRO A 269 -9.60 -18.26 7.20
C PRO A 269 -9.03 -19.41 6.38
N ASP A 270 -9.43 -19.49 5.11
CA ASP A 270 -8.80 -20.44 4.18
C ASP A 270 -7.35 -20.01 3.90
N LYS A 271 -7.13 -18.71 3.69
CA LYS A 271 -5.84 -18.02 3.51
C LYS A 271 -6.03 -16.54 3.88
N GLY A 272 -5.13 -15.96 4.67
CA GLY A 272 -5.22 -14.57 5.14
C GLY A 272 -4.44 -14.34 6.43
N SER A 273 -4.08 -13.09 6.70
CA SER A 273 -3.30 -12.70 7.89
C SER A 273 -3.93 -11.53 8.64
N ILE A 274 -3.85 -11.60 9.97
CA ILE A 274 -4.23 -10.51 10.87
C ILE A 274 -2.97 -10.06 11.60
N CYS A 275 -2.69 -8.77 11.55
CA CYS A 275 -1.56 -8.12 12.21
C CYS A 275 -2.10 -7.07 13.18
N VAL A 276 -1.91 -7.28 14.48
CA VAL A 276 -2.27 -6.30 15.53
C VAL A 276 -1.00 -5.85 16.24
N LYS A 277 -0.67 -4.56 16.15
CA LYS A 277 0.55 -4.03 16.79
C LYS A 277 0.36 -3.67 18.27
N GLY A 278 -0.87 -3.33 18.66
CA GLY A 278 -1.27 -3.15 20.07
C GLY A 278 -1.70 -4.47 20.72
N GLN A 279 -2.69 -4.39 21.60
CA GLN A 279 -3.29 -5.55 22.25
C GLN A 279 -4.45 -6.10 21.42
N ALA A 280 -4.53 -7.43 21.32
CA ALA A 280 -5.70 -8.11 20.78
C ALA A 280 -6.52 -8.70 21.94
N THR A 281 -7.80 -8.34 22.02
CA THR A 281 -8.76 -8.88 22.98
C THR A 281 -9.87 -9.62 22.25
N PHE A 282 -10.26 -10.76 22.80
CA PHE A 282 -11.26 -11.65 22.21
C PHE A 282 -12.32 -11.89 23.26
N LYS A 283 -13.58 -11.57 22.97
CA LYS A 283 -14.70 -11.78 23.90
C LYS A 283 -14.96 -13.27 24.12
N ASN A 284 -14.87 -14.04 23.04
CA ASN A 284 -14.87 -15.50 23.06
C ASN A 284 -13.45 -15.99 22.84
N ASN A 285 -13.12 -17.20 23.31
CA ASN A 285 -11.83 -17.79 22.99
C ASN A 285 -11.63 -17.81 21.46
N PRO A 286 -10.46 -17.36 20.96
CA PRO A 286 -10.18 -17.44 19.53
C PRO A 286 -10.33 -18.90 19.09
N PRO A 287 -10.95 -19.17 17.94
CA PRO A 287 -11.13 -20.53 17.49
C PRO A 287 -9.79 -21.27 17.40
N THR A 288 -9.79 -22.57 17.65
CA THR A 288 -8.57 -23.40 17.72
C THR A 288 -7.75 -23.44 16.43
N TYR A 289 -8.33 -23.02 15.31
CA TYR A 289 -7.65 -22.90 14.02
C TYR A 289 -6.88 -21.60 13.83
N TYR A 290 -6.99 -20.64 14.74
CA TYR A 290 -6.14 -19.46 14.77
C TYR A 290 -4.96 -19.67 15.73
N GLU A 291 -3.76 -19.59 15.19
CA GLU A 291 -2.56 -19.50 16.02
C GLU A 291 -2.33 -18.02 16.37
N VAL A 292 -2.51 -17.66 17.64
CA VAL A 292 -2.14 -16.33 18.13
C VAL A 292 -0.65 -16.34 18.48
N LYS A 293 0.16 -15.64 17.69
CA LYS A 293 1.60 -15.52 17.92
C LYS A 293 1.96 -14.15 18.47
N ASN A 294 2.61 -14.16 19.62
CA ASN A 294 3.30 -12.99 20.13
C ASN A 294 4.67 -12.89 19.44
N VAL A 295 4.83 -11.87 18.58
CA VAL A 295 5.99 -11.69 17.70
C VAL A 295 6.52 -10.26 17.78
N THR A 296 7.74 -9.99 17.33
CA THR A 296 8.29 -8.64 17.25
C THR A 296 7.95 -7.90 15.96
N SER A 297 7.50 -8.64 14.94
CA SER A 297 7.06 -8.11 13.65
C SER A 297 5.94 -8.98 13.09
N CYS A 298 4.99 -8.39 12.37
CA CYS A 298 3.95 -9.15 11.70
C CYS A 298 4.55 -9.95 10.56
N GLY A 299 4.25 -11.25 10.53
CA GLY A 299 4.56 -12.12 9.39
C GLY A 299 3.46 -12.09 8.34
N ASN A 300 3.69 -12.82 7.25
CA ASN A 300 2.73 -13.01 6.16
C ASN A 300 2.19 -14.46 6.11
N SER A 301 2.25 -15.21 7.20
CA SER A 301 1.76 -16.60 7.20
C SER A 301 0.24 -16.64 7.35
N ASN A 302 -0.37 -17.55 6.59
CA ASN A 302 -1.82 -17.76 6.58
C ASN A 302 -2.32 -18.35 7.91
N GLY A 303 -3.47 -17.87 8.38
CA GLY A 303 -4.15 -18.40 9.57
C GLY A 303 -3.50 -18.03 10.91
N ILE A 304 -2.57 -17.07 10.90
CA ILE A 304 -1.90 -16.59 12.10
C ILE A 304 -2.39 -15.19 12.44
N ILE A 305 -2.72 -14.99 13.72
CA ILE A 305 -2.92 -13.65 14.30
C ILE A 305 -1.62 -13.26 14.97
N TYR A 306 -0.93 -12.28 14.39
CA TYR A 306 0.30 -11.74 14.97
C TYR A 306 -0.04 -10.59 15.91
N VAL A 307 0.38 -10.69 17.17
CA VAL A 307 0.17 -9.66 18.19
C VAL A 307 1.52 -9.20 18.71
N LEU A 308 1.85 -7.91 18.59
CA LEU A 308 3.24 -7.45 18.82
C LEU A 308 3.53 -7.00 20.26
N ASN A 309 2.51 -6.88 21.13
CA ASN A 309 2.68 -6.29 22.47
C ASN A 309 1.72 -6.85 23.53
N GLN A 310 1.53 -8.17 23.62
CA GLN A 310 0.95 -8.72 24.86
C GLN A 310 1.99 -8.63 25.98
N LYS A 311 1.79 -7.71 26.93
CA LYS A 311 2.42 -7.83 28.25
C LYS A 311 1.95 -9.17 28.83
N LYS A 312 2.90 -10.07 29.08
CA LYS A 312 2.66 -11.30 29.85
C LYS A 312 2.17 -10.97 31.25
#